data_AF-A0A9D0X9E7-F1
#
_entry.id   AF-A0A9D0X9E7-F1
#
_cell.length_a   1.000
_cell.length_b   1.000
_cell.length_c   1.000
_cell.angle_alpha   90.00
_cell.angle_beta   90.00
_cell.angle_gamma   90.00
#
_symmetry.space_group_name_H-M   'P 1'
#
loop_
_entity.id
_entity.type
_entity.pdbx_description
1 polymer ?
#
loop_
_entity_poly.entity_id
_entity_poly.type
_entity_poly.pdbx_seq_one_letter_code
_entity_poly.pdbx_strand_id
1 'polypeptide(L)'
;MVKRHHTPLRSSKQDIEQIRKVPRTAQTEAPAYRLAFSDEEFMTSDELRGVRFQLEYLKPELWLQERGVNSTIVLFGGARIPAPGQDPWAAKTAIARENLKKSSRYYDEAR
;
A
#
# COMPACT_ATOMS: atom_id res chain seq x y z
N MET A 1 -11.77 -2.60 -14.59
CA MET A 1 -11.99 -1.12 -14.59
C MET A 1 -13.43 -0.81 -14.99
N VAL A 2 -14.24 -0.26 -14.08
CA VAL A 2 -15.68 0.04 -14.31
C VAL A 2 -15.85 0.98 -15.51
N LYS A 3 -16.79 0.68 -16.43
CA LYS A 3 -17.13 1.57 -17.55
C LYS A 3 -17.54 2.93 -16.98
N ARG A 4 -16.78 3.99 -17.31
CA ARG A 4 -17.13 5.35 -16.86
C ARG A 4 -18.39 5.83 -17.58
N HIS A 5 -19.38 6.25 -16.80
CA HIS A 5 -20.52 7.00 -17.32
C HIS A 5 -20.05 8.36 -17.84
N HIS A 6 -20.70 8.85 -18.90
CA HIS A 6 -20.42 10.18 -19.45
C HIS A 6 -20.71 11.26 -18.39
N THR A 7 -19.72 12.11 -18.12
CA THR A 7 -19.83 13.22 -17.16
C THR A 7 -19.22 14.49 -17.78
N PRO A 8 -19.82 15.67 -17.54
CA PRO A 8 -19.24 16.94 -17.99
C PRO A 8 -18.02 17.36 -17.17
N LEU A 9 -17.77 16.72 -16.01
CA LEU A 9 -16.65 17.04 -15.14
C LEU A 9 -15.35 16.42 -15.66
N ARG A 10 -14.24 17.15 -15.53
CA ARG A 10 -12.90 16.66 -15.86
C ARG A 10 -12.51 15.54 -14.89
N SER A 11 -11.70 14.62 -15.39
CA SER A 11 -11.04 13.61 -14.56
C SER A 11 -9.71 14.12 -14.02
N SER A 12 -9.23 13.51 -12.94
CA SER A 12 -7.93 13.86 -12.34
C SER A 12 -6.76 13.87 -13.33
N LYS A 13 -6.74 12.96 -14.31
CA LYS A 13 -5.75 12.96 -15.40
C LYS A 13 -5.84 14.20 -16.30
N GLN A 14 -7.06 14.60 -16.65
CA GLN A 14 -7.31 15.79 -17.47
C GLN A 14 -6.97 17.07 -16.70
N ASP A 15 -7.21 17.12 -15.38
CA ASP A 15 -6.81 18.26 -14.55
C ASP A 15 -5.30 18.41 -14.48
N ILE A 16 -4.56 17.30 -14.29
CA ILE A 16 -3.10 17.30 -14.35
C ILE A 16 -2.61 17.82 -15.72
N GLU A 17 -3.20 17.34 -16.81
CA GLU A 17 -2.85 17.81 -18.16
C GLU A 17 -3.18 19.28 -18.38
N GLN A 18 -4.28 19.78 -17.80
CA GLN A 18 -4.67 21.17 -17.95
C GLN A 18 -3.69 22.09 -17.21
N ILE A 19 -3.29 21.74 -15.99
CA ILE A 19 -2.30 22.54 -15.24
C ILE A 19 -0.98 22.66 -15.98
N ARG A 20 -0.53 21.61 -16.67
CA ARG A 20 0.69 21.66 -17.50
C ARG A 20 0.63 22.69 -18.63
N LYS A 21 -0.57 23.11 -19.05
CA LYS A 21 -0.79 24.12 -20.10
C LYS A 21 -0.92 25.54 -19.54
N VAL A 22 -1.01 25.71 -18.22
CA VAL A 22 -1.12 27.04 -17.60
C VAL A 22 0.22 27.77 -17.74
N PRO A 23 0.24 29.05 -18.15
CA PRO A 23 1.46 29.84 -18.21
C PRO A 23 2.16 29.88 -16.85
N ARG A 24 3.49 29.73 -16.83
CA ARG A 24 4.29 29.78 -15.61
C ARG A 24 4.49 31.23 -15.17
N THR A 25 3.79 31.62 -14.12
CA THR A 25 3.88 32.90 -13.43
C THR A 25 4.13 32.66 -11.94
N ALA A 26 4.59 33.67 -11.21
CA ALA A 26 4.78 33.57 -9.76
C ALA A 26 3.50 33.12 -9.02
N GLN A 27 2.32 33.53 -9.51
CA GLN A 27 1.03 33.11 -8.96
C GLN A 27 0.75 31.63 -9.24
N THR A 28 0.84 31.19 -10.49
CA THR A 28 0.50 29.80 -10.89
C THR A 28 1.50 28.76 -10.38
N GLU A 29 2.70 29.18 -10.00
CA GLU A 29 3.72 28.32 -9.40
C GLU A 29 3.66 28.29 -7.86
N ALA A 30 2.84 29.14 -7.24
CA ALA A 30 2.67 29.13 -5.80
C ALA A 30 2.04 27.81 -5.31
N PRO A 31 2.44 27.26 -4.15
CA PRO A 31 1.95 25.97 -3.65
C PRO A 31 0.41 25.87 -3.57
N ALA A 32 -0.26 26.98 -3.26
CA ALA A 32 -1.73 27.06 -3.18
C ALA A 32 -2.47 26.69 -4.49
N TYR A 33 -1.78 26.71 -5.64
CA TYR A 33 -2.35 26.37 -6.95
C TYR A 33 -2.06 24.93 -7.40
N ARG A 34 -1.32 24.15 -6.60
CA ARG A 34 -1.10 22.72 -6.87
C ARG A 34 -2.40 21.94 -6.64
N LEU A 35 -2.64 20.90 -7.44
CA LEU A 35 -3.76 20.00 -7.19
C LEU A 35 -3.46 19.15 -5.96
N ALA A 36 -4.32 19.23 -4.95
CA ALA A 36 -4.16 18.51 -3.69
C ALA A 36 -3.85 17.02 -3.88
N PHE A 37 -4.52 16.33 -4.81
CA PHE A 37 -4.33 14.89 -5.05
C PHE A 37 -3.02 14.53 -5.78
N SER A 38 -2.29 15.52 -6.32
CA SER A 38 -0.98 15.33 -6.95
C SER A 38 0.12 16.15 -6.29
N ASP A 39 -0.17 16.80 -5.16
CA ASP A 39 0.79 17.55 -4.38
C ASP A 39 1.39 16.62 -3.32
N GLU A 40 2.63 16.18 -3.52
CA GLU A 40 3.31 15.25 -2.63
C GLU A 40 3.52 15.82 -1.22
N GLU A 41 3.81 17.13 -1.13
CA GLU A 41 4.03 17.82 0.14
C GLU A 41 2.75 17.83 0.97
N PHE A 42 1.61 18.14 0.35
CA PHE A 42 0.29 18.05 1.00
C PHE A 42 -0.09 16.60 1.32
N MET A 43 0.08 15.68 0.37
CA MET A 43 -0.28 14.26 0.54
C MET A 43 0.53 13.55 1.63
N THR A 44 1.72 14.05 1.97
CA THR A 44 2.58 13.51 3.04
C THR A 44 2.48 14.27 4.36
N SER A 45 1.67 15.33 4.44
CA SER A 45 1.48 16.12 5.67
C SER A 45 0.84 15.31 6.81
N ASP A 46 1.00 15.76 8.05
CA ASP A 46 0.44 15.06 9.21
C ASP A 46 -1.09 15.04 9.22
N GLU A 47 -1.73 16.10 8.74
CA GLU A 47 -3.18 16.26 8.64
C GLU A 47 -3.80 15.20 7.73
N LEU A 48 -3.08 14.78 6.67
CA LEU A 48 -3.54 13.76 5.73
C LEU A 48 -3.23 12.32 6.17
N ARG A 49 -2.74 12.08 7.38
CA ARG A 49 -2.50 10.71 7.90
C ARG A 49 -3.76 9.83 7.79
N GLY A 50 -4.93 10.36 8.15
CA GLY A 50 -6.19 9.62 8.05
C GLY A 50 -6.56 9.24 6.61
N VAL A 51 -6.37 10.18 5.68
CA VAL A 51 -6.60 9.95 4.24
C VAL A 51 -5.63 8.90 3.70
N ARG A 52 -4.35 8.93 4.09
CA ARG A 52 -3.38 7.90 3.70
C ARG A 52 -3.78 6.52 4.20
N PHE A 53 -4.22 6.37 5.45
CA PHE A 53 -4.73 5.08 5.95
C PHE A 53 -5.94 4.58 5.15
N GLN A 54 -6.86 5.47 4.79
CA GLN A 54 -7.98 5.10 3.92
C GLN A 54 -7.50 4.61 2.55
N LEU A 55 -6.49 5.26 1.96
CA LEU A 55 -5.93 4.83 0.68
C LEU A 55 -5.23 3.46 0.77
N GLU A 56 -4.50 3.20 1.85
CA GLU A 56 -3.86 1.89 2.11
C GLU A 56 -4.86 0.76 2.27
N TYR A 57 -6.07 1.04 2.77
CA TYR A 57 -7.18 0.07 2.80
C TYR A 57 -7.88 -0.05 1.44
N LEU A 58 -8.21 1.08 0.81
CA LEU A 58 -9.03 1.10 -0.40
C LEU A 58 -8.31 0.50 -1.61
N LYS A 59 -7.00 0.73 -1.75
CA LYS A 59 -6.23 0.23 -2.88
C LYS A 59 -6.24 -1.30 -2.99
N PRO A 60 -5.92 -2.09 -1.94
CA PRO A 60 -6.02 -3.54 -2.01
C PRO A 60 -7.47 -4.01 -2.16
N GLU A 61 -8.44 -3.38 -1.50
CA GLU A 61 -9.87 -3.74 -1.64
C GLU A 61 -10.32 -3.67 -3.10
N LEU A 62 -10.05 -2.56 -3.79
CA LEU A 62 -10.38 -2.40 -5.21
C LEU A 62 -9.71 -3.47 -6.09
N TRP A 63 -8.48 -3.86 -5.76
CA TRP A 63 -7.75 -4.89 -6.50
C TRP A 63 -8.28 -6.31 -6.28
N LEU A 64 -8.72 -6.61 -5.06
CA LEU A 64 -9.36 -7.88 -4.71
C LEU A 64 -10.72 -7.99 -5.39
N GLN A 65 -11.52 -6.92 -5.35
CA GLN A 65 -12.81 -6.83 -6.04
C GLN A 65 -12.65 -7.01 -7.56
N GLU A 66 -11.69 -6.32 -8.19
CA GLU A 66 -11.45 -6.43 -9.63
C GLU A 66 -11.04 -7.86 -10.06
N ARG A 67 -10.44 -8.62 -9.14
CA ARG A 67 -10.05 -10.03 -9.36
C ARG A 67 -11.15 -11.03 -8.96
N GLY A 68 -12.30 -10.56 -8.48
CA GLY A 68 -13.41 -11.42 -8.05
C GLY A 68 -13.12 -12.23 -6.78
N VAL A 69 -12.23 -11.75 -5.91
CA VAL A 69 -11.95 -12.40 -4.62
C VAL A 69 -13.11 -12.12 -3.66
N ASN A 70 -13.94 -13.14 -3.41
CA ASN A 70 -15.14 -13.01 -2.56
C ASN A 70 -14.91 -13.53 -1.13
N SER A 71 -13.83 -14.25 -0.88
CA SER A 71 -13.52 -14.85 0.42
C SER A 71 -12.02 -14.99 0.57
N THR A 72 -11.51 -14.71 1.77
CA THR A 72 -10.09 -14.74 2.11
C THR A 72 -9.89 -15.54 3.38
N ILE A 73 -8.90 -16.44 3.38
CA ILE A 73 -8.42 -17.12 4.58
C ILE A 73 -7.14 -16.42 5.01
N VAL A 74 -7.08 -15.95 6.25
CA VAL A 74 -5.89 -15.31 6.81
C VAL A 74 -5.07 -16.36 7.55
N LEU A 75 -3.85 -16.63 7.07
CA LEU A 75 -2.88 -17.49 7.74
C LEU A 75 -1.87 -16.62 8.47
N PHE A 76 -1.60 -16.95 9.73
CA PHE A 76 -0.53 -16.34 10.51
C PHE A 76 0.61 -17.34 10.67
N GLY A 77 1.84 -16.86 10.50
CA GLY A 77 3.04 -17.67 10.64
C GLY A 77 4.17 -16.87 11.26
N GLY A 78 5.12 -17.57 11.88
CA GLY A 78 6.30 -16.93 12.45
C GLY A 78 7.27 -16.50 11.34
N ALA A 79 7.45 -15.19 11.14
CA ALA A 79 8.36 -14.63 10.13
C ALA A 79 9.86 -15.01 10.31
N ARG A 80 10.20 -15.69 11.40
CA ARG A 80 11.57 -16.04 11.81
C ARG A 80 11.79 -17.53 11.95
N ILE A 81 10.80 -18.35 11.60
CA ILE A 81 10.96 -19.80 11.57
C ILE A 81 11.90 -20.14 10.40
N PRO A 82 13.05 -20.79 10.63
CA PRO A 82 13.94 -21.18 9.55
C PRO A 82 13.34 -22.35 8.77
N ALA A 83 13.76 -22.52 7.53
CA ALA A 83 13.45 -23.74 6.78
C ALA A 83 14.05 -24.97 7.50
N PRO A 84 13.47 -26.17 7.33
CA PRO A 84 14.02 -27.39 7.92
C PRO A 84 15.51 -27.55 7.59
N GLY A 85 16.33 -27.78 8.62
CA GLY A 85 17.79 -27.94 8.46
C GLY A 85 18.59 -26.63 8.36
N GLN A 86 17.93 -25.46 8.27
CA GLN A 86 18.60 -24.17 8.29
C GLN A 86 18.88 -23.69 9.73
N ASP A 87 19.85 -22.78 9.85
CA ASP A 87 20.18 -22.18 11.13
C ASP A 87 19.04 -21.26 11.63
N PRO A 88 18.60 -21.38 12.90
CA PRO A 88 17.68 -20.43 13.52
C PRO A 88 18.34 -19.08 13.79
N TRP A 89 18.61 -18.31 12.73
CA TRP A 89 19.38 -17.06 12.76
C TRP A 89 18.82 -16.01 13.72
N ALA A 90 17.50 -16.00 13.94
CA ALA A 90 16.84 -15.04 14.80
C ALA A 90 16.88 -15.40 16.29
N ALA A 91 17.42 -16.57 16.67
CA ALA A 91 17.49 -17.00 18.05
C ALA A 91 18.57 -16.23 18.82
N LYS A 92 18.17 -15.52 19.87
CA LYS A 92 19.08 -14.82 20.80
C LYS A 92 19.46 -15.66 22.03
N THR A 93 18.75 -16.76 22.28
CA THR A 93 18.95 -17.64 23.42
C THR A 93 18.91 -19.11 22.97
N ALA A 94 19.51 -20.00 23.76
CA ALA A 94 19.46 -21.44 23.49
C ALA A 94 18.02 -21.97 23.42
N ILE A 95 17.15 -21.50 24.32
CA ILE A 95 15.72 -21.87 24.35
C ILE A 95 15.01 -21.40 23.08
N ALA A 96 15.22 -20.16 22.64
CA ALA A 96 14.64 -19.65 21.40
C ALA A 96 15.12 -20.45 20.18
N ARG A 97 16.39 -20.86 20.18
CA ARG A 97 16.98 -21.68 19.11
C ARG A 97 16.31 -23.05 19.03
N GLU A 98 16.10 -23.71 20.16
CA GLU A 98 15.43 -25.00 20.22
C GLU A 98 13.97 -24.89 19.77
N ASN A 99 13.25 -23.87 20.24
CA ASN A 99 11.85 -23.66 19.86
C ASN A 99 11.69 -23.37 18.36
N LEU A 100 12.56 -22.54 17.78
CA LEU A 100 12.53 -22.28 16.34
C LEU A 100 12.83 -23.54 15.51
N LYS A 101 13.77 -24.39 15.96
CA LYS A 101 14.02 -25.69 15.32
C LYS A 101 12.79 -26.61 15.38
N LYS A 102 12.14 -26.69 16.55
CA LYS A 102 10.90 -27.47 16.70
C LYS A 102 9.78 -26.96 15.78
N SER A 103 9.64 -25.64 15.66
CA SER A 103 8.64 -25.02 14.79
C SER A 103 8.98 -25.10 13.30
N SER A 104 10.22 -25.43 12.93
CA SER A 104 10.65 -25.55 11.52
C SER A 104 9.86 -26.63 10.77
N ARG A 105 9.27 -27.59 11.49
CA ARG A 105 8.39 -28.60 10.89
C ARG A 105 7.14 -28.04 10.21
N TYR A 106 6.73 -26.82 10.55
CA TYR A 106 5.56 -26.13 9.99
C TYR A 106 5.91 -25.14 8.88
N TYR A 107 7.19 -25.11 8.45
CA TYR A 107 7.69 -24.10 7.53
C TYR A 107 7.05 -24.20 6.15
N ASP A 108 6.85 -25.42 5.65
CA ASP A 108 6.31 -25.64 4.30
C ASP A 108 4.79 -25.48 4.27
N GLU A 109 4.09 -25.85 5.35
CA GLU A 109 2.62 -25.72 5.47
C GLU A 109 2.16 -24.26 5.58
N ALA A 110 3.05 -23.34 5.97
CA ALA A 110 2.74 -21.93 6.16
C ALA A 110 3.13 -21.03 4.97
N ARG A 111 3.52 -21.61 3.83
CA ARG A 111 4.02 -20.89 2.65
C ARG A 111 2.98 -20.73 1.54
#